data_AF-H2Z245-F1
#
_entry.id   AF-H2Z245-F1
#
_cell.length_a   1.000
_cell.length_b   1.000
_cell.length_c   1.000
_cell.angle_alpha   90.00
_cell.angle_beta   90.00
_cell.angle_gamma   90.00
#
_symmetry.space_group_name_H-M   'P 1'
#
loop_
_entity.id
_entity.type
_entity.pdbx_description
1 polymer ?
#
loop_
_entity_poly.entity_id
_entity_poly.type
_entity_poly.pdbx_seq_one_letter_code
_entity_poly.pdbx_strand_id
1 'polypeptide(L)'
;MIINAEEDVNEGFVVQEGNHGLRLKAVLGPQCLDHRKLIDRTVPKFVFCESLKHDRRSQIEHFLHMHQGEGVQHIAFDTKNIVRAISSFKACGLQCVLPPDAYYAEKTKQNEIAELNYSLDCLKSNNILLESNHSDIDGPKDWCDLNFGVSKLEEQVEHMNNTNWFIMQAFTTPVFKEKTLFFEIIQRFQTISGFGAGNIGALWRAVQKELFNK
;
A
#
# COMPACT_ATOMS: atom_id res chain seq x y z
N MET A 1 -5.80 13.52 4.99
CA MET A 1 -5.37 12.30 5.70
C MET A 1 -3.97 12.04 5.24
N ILE A 2 -3.11 11.63 6.17
CA ILE A 2 -1.70 11.46 5.87
C ILE A 2 -1.44 9.98 5.49
N ILE A 3 -0.78 9.75 4.36
CA ILE A 3 -0.34 8.47 3.81
C ILE A 3 0.81 7.89 4.62
N ASN A 4 1.72 8.75 5.09
CA ASN A 4 2.91 8.40 5.90
C ASN A 4 3.27 9.56 6.87
N ALA A 5 3.81 9.27 8.05
CA ALA A 5 4.27 10.29 9.02
C ALA A 5 5.25 11.32 8.45
N GLU A 6 5.96 10.98 7.38
CA GLU A 6 6.90 11.86 6.66
C GLU A 6 6.23 12.70 5.54
N GLU A 7 4.90 12.62 5.37
CA GLU A 7 4.18 13.39 4.36
C GLU A 7 4.25 14.89 4.66
N ASP A 8 4.72 15.66 3.69
CA ASP A 8 4.54 17.10 3.72
C ASP A 8 3.06 17.44 3.47
N VAL A 9 2.45 18.14 4.42
CA VAL A 9 1.01 18.48 4.36
C VAL A 9 0.64 19.30 3.11
N ASN A 10 1.60 20.03 2.55
CA ASN A 10 1.44 20.83 1.34
C ASN A 10 1.86 20.06 0.08
N GLU A 11 2.91 19.23 0.14
CA GLU A 11 3.49 18.56 -1.02
C GLU A 11 3.07 17.09 -1.21
N GLY A 12 2.34 16.48 -0.28
CA GLY A 12 1.92 15.08 -0.35
C GLY A 12 3.07 14.08 -0.20
N PHE A 13 2.79 12.80 -0.43
CA PHE A 13 3.78 11.73 -0.34
C PHE A 13 4.44 11.50 -1.70
N VAL A 14 5.77 11.58 -1.78
CA VAL A 14 6.51 11.48 -3.04
C VAL A 14 7.27 10.16 -3.12
N VAL A 15 7.13 9.48 -4.26
CA VAL A 15 7.95 8.32 -4.63
C VAL A 15 8.75 8.69 -5.86
N GLN A 16 10.08 8.61 -5.77
CA GLN A 16 10.98 8.98 -6.86
C GLN A 16 12.17 8.02 -6.95
N GLU A 17 12.54 7.68 -8.18
CA GLU A 17 13.78 6.99 -8.52
C GLU A 17 14.38 7.60 -9.79
N GLY A 18 15.57 8.20 -9.65
CA GLY A 18 16.19 8.97 -10.72
C GLY A 18 15.31 10.13 -11.17
N ASN A 19 15.01 10.16 -12.47
CA ASN A 19 14.16 11.19 -13.09
C ASN A 19 12.68 10.78 -13.15
N HIS A 20 12.33 9.62 -12.57
CA HIS A 20 10.98 9.10 -12.58
C HIS A 20 10.33 9.20 -11.21
N GLY A 21 9.07 9.57 -11.14
CA GLY A 21 8.37 9.59 -9.87
C GLY A 21 6.95 10.10 -9.94
N LEU A 22 6.28 10.02 -8.80
CA LEU A 22 4.93 10.53 -8.63
C LEU A 22 4.71 11.07 -7.22
N ARG A 23 3.71 11.92 -7.11
CA ARG A 23 3.19 12.44 -5.86
C ARG A 23 1.81 11.84 -5.60
N LEU A 24 1.56 11.41 -4.36
CA LEU A 24 0.28 10.91 -3.88
C LEU A 24 -0.32 11.86 -2.84
N LYS A 25 -1.64 12.01 -2.87
CA LYS A 25 -2.39 12.69 -1.82
C LYS A 25 -3.65 11.91 -1.46
N ALA A 26 -3.82 11.58 -0.18
CA ALA A 26 -4.98 10.84 0.29
C ALA A 26 -6.06 11.77 0.88
N VAL A 27 -7.27 11.60 0.37
CA VAL A 27 -8.46 12.37 0.74
C VAL A 27 -9.54 11.41 1.24
N LEU A 28 -10.22 11.81 2.31
CA LEU A 28 -11.36 11.08 2.86
C LEU A 28 -12.66 11.60 2.26
N GLY A 29 -13.62 10.71 2.10
CA GLY A 29 -14.96 11.10 1.69
C GLY A 29 -15.60 12.15 2.62
N PRO A 30 -16.56 12.95 2.13
CA PRO A 30 -17.16 14.07 2.88
C PRO A 30 -17.82 13.68 4.22
N GLN A 31 -18.10 12.40 4.43
CA GLN A 31 -18.74 11.87 5.65
C GLN A 31 -17.78 11.83 6.87
N CYS A 32 -16.53 12.26 6.68
CA CYS A 32 -15.44 12.15 7.65
C CYS A 32 -15.15 13.47 8.40
N LEU A 33 -16.18 14.26 8.73
CA LEU A 33 -16.06 15.46 9.57
C LEU A 33 -15.76 15.15 11.05
N ASP A 34 -15.91 13.88 11.47
CA ASP A 34 -15.51 13.41 12.80
C ASP A 34 -14.18 12.66 12.70
N HIS A 35 -13.14 13.18 13.36
CA HIS A 35 -11.80 12.59 13.42
C HIS A 35 -11.77 11.17 13.97
N ARG A 36 -12.81 10.74 14.72
CA ARG A 36 -12.94 9.36 15.21
C ARG A 36 -13.26 8.35 14.10
N LYS A 37 -13.66 8.81 12.91
CA LYS A 37 -13.93 7.96 11.73
C LYS A 37 -12.71 7.67 10.86
N LEU A 38 -11.51 8.13 11.25
CA LEU A 38 -10.26 7.83 10.52
C LEU A 38 -9.91 6.33 10.47
N ILE A 39 -10.44 5.58 11.44
CA ILE A 39 -10.26 4.12 11.57
C ILE A 39 -11.40 3.36 10.86
N ASP A 40 -12.48 4.06 10.51
CA ASP A 40 -13.66 3.47 9.89
C ASP A 40 -13.38 3.10 8.43
N ARG A 41 -13.30 1.79 8.16
CA ARG A 41 -13.07 1.25 6.81
C ARG A 41 -14.26 1.45 5.87
N THR A 42 -15.43 1.87 6.38
CA THR A 42 -16.59 2.18 5.55
C THR A 42 -16.51 3.57 4.91
N VAL A 43 -15.60 4.42 5.39
CA VAL A 43 -15.37 5.73 4.79
C VAL A 43 -14.58 5.56 3.49
N PRO A 44 -15.09 6.10 2.35
CA PRO A 44 -14.35 6.09 1.10
C PRO A 44 -13.01 6.82 1.22
N LYS A 45 -11.95 6.20 0.71
CA LYS A 45 -10.61 6.77 0.62
C LYS A 45 -10.26 6.95 -0.85
N PHE A 46 -9.86 8.16 -1.21
CA PHE A 46 -9.39 8.50 -2.55
C PHE A 46 -7.92 8.86 -2.48
N VAL A 47 -7.12 8.25 -3.34
CA VAL A 47 -5.70 8.58 -3.49
C VAL A 47 -5.53 9.22 -4.86
N PHE A 48 -5.16 10.50 -4.86
CA PHE A 48 -4.87 11.25 -6.08
C PHE A 48 -3.38 11.15 -6.37
N CYS A 49 -3.04 10.90 -7.64
CA CYS A 49 -1.67 10.73 -8.08
C CYS A 49 -1.38 11.70 -9.23
N GLU A 50 -0.20 12.34 -9.19
CA GLU A 50 0.31 13.13 -10.31
C GLU A 50 1.79 12.79 -10.60
N SER A 51 2.21 12.98 -11.85
CA SER A 51 3.60 12.81 -12.26
C SER A 51 4.46 13.93 -11.67
N LEU A 52 5.72 13.64 -11.33
CA LEU A 52 6.67 14.70 -11.00
C LEU A 52 7.07 15.48 -12.27
N LYS A 53 7.46 16.75 -12.09
CA LYS A 53 7.81 17.64 -13.23
C LYS A 53 8.89 17.00 -14.10
N HIS A 54 8.69 17.05 -15.42
CA HIS A 54 9.59 16.56 -16.48
C HIS A 54 9.68 15.04 -16.67
N ASP A 55 8.86 14.25 -15.97
CA ASP A 55 8.84 12.80 -16.16
C ASP A 55 7.87 12.36 -17.28
N ARG A 56 8.30 12.48 -18.55
CA ARG A 56 7.51 12.10 -19.73
C ARG A 56 7.33 10.58 -19.94
N ARG A 57 7.99 9.74 -19.14
CA ARG A 57 7.89 8.27 -19.22
C ARG A 57 7.41 7.66 -17.90
N SER A 58 6.70 8.45 -17.10
CA SER A 58 6.10 7.96 -15.87
C SER A 58 4.91 7.06 -16.16
N GLN A 59 4.60 6.15 -15.24
CA GLN A 59 3.35 5.40 -15.27
C GLN A 59 2.10 6.31 -15.30
N ILE A 60 2.17 7.52 -14.73
CA ILE A 60 1.06 8.48 -14.71
C ILE A 60 0.88 9.11 -16.09
N GLU A 61 1.96 9.55 -16.74
CA GLU A 61 1.89 10.07 -18.11
C GLU A 61 1.42 9.00 -19.10
N HIS A 62 1.88 7.75 -18.92
CA HIS A 62 1.36 6.63 -19.70
C HIS A 62 -0.14 6.44 -19.50
N PHE A 63 -0.61 6.46 -18.25
CA PHE A 63 -2.02 6.38 -17.93
C PHE A 63 -2.79 7.51 -18.63
N LEU A 64 -2.39 8.77 -18.45
CA LEU A 64 -3.08 9.93 -19.04
C LEU A 64 -3.16 9.83 -20.56
N HIS A 65 -2.07 9.42 -21.22
CA HIS A 65 -2.04 9.23 -22.66
C HIS A 65 -2.95 8.09 -23.12
N MET A 66 -2.90 6.92 -22.47
CA MET A 66 -3.68 5.75 -22.88
C MET A 66 -5.17 5.85 -22.49
N HIS A 67 -5.46 6.47 -21.36
CA HIS A 67 -6.81 6.72 -20.85
C HIS A 67 -7.49 7.92 -21.51
N GLN A 68 -6.73 8.78 -22.20
CA GLN A 68 -7.21 10.02 -22.82
C GLN A 68 -7.70 11.08 -21.81
N GLY A 69 -7.01 11.17 -20.66
CA GLY A 69 -7.32 12.13 -19.60
C GLY A 69 -7.24 11.50 -18.21
N GLU A 70 -7.68 12.26 -17.20
CA GLU A 70 -7.77 11.81 -15.81
C GLU A 70 -8.79 10.68 -15.62
N GLY A 71 -8.56 9.83 -14.62
CA GLY A 71 -9.43 8.68 -14.37
C GLY A 71 -8.96 7.80 -13.22
N VAL A 72 -9.67 6.69 -13.03
CA VAL A 72 -9.35 5.70 -12.00
C VAL A 72 -8.30 4.73 -12.54
N GLN A 73 -7.11 4.73 -11.95
CA GLN A 73 -6.03 3.82 -12.31
C GLN A 73 -6.17 2.46 -11.62
N HIS A 74 -6.56 2.45 -10.34
CA HIS A 74 -6.82 1.20 -9.64
C HIS A 74 -7.93 1.31 -8.60
N ILE A 75 -8.48 0.15 -8.27
CA ILE A 75 -9.45 -0.04 -7.19
C ILE A 75 -8.90 -1.12 -6.27
N ALA A 76 -8.90 -0.84 -4.96
CA ALA A 76 -8.43 -1.76 -3.94
C ALA A 76 -9.58 -2.55 -3.31
N PHE A 77 -9.42 -3.87 -3.21
CA PHE A 77 -10.35 -4.79 -2.57
C PHE A 77 -9.76 -5.35 -1.28
N ASP A 78 -10.42 -5.09 -0.15
CA ASP A 78 -10.04 -5.63 1.16
C ASP A 78 -10.40 -7.12 1.26
N THR A 79 -9.49 -7.92 1.82
CA THR A 79 -9.71 -9.34 2.09
C THR A 79 -9.15 -9.74 3.45
N LYS A 80 -9.77 -10.77 4.04
CA LYS A 80 -9.28 -11.42 5.27
C LYS A 80 -8.19 -12.46 5.00
N ASN A 81 -8.01 -12.87 3.74
CA ASN A 81 -7.01 -13.85 3.34
C ASN A 81 -6.52 -13.56 1.90
N ILE A 82 -5.46 -12.77 1.78
CA ILE A 82 -4.88 -12.33 0.52
C ILE A 82 -4.25 -13.49 -0.25
N VAL A 83 -3.59 -14.44 0.42
CA VAL A 83 -2.99 -15.61 -0.22
C VAL A 83 -4.06 -16.41 -0.96
N ARG A 84 -5.19 -16.70 -0.29
CA ARG A 84 -6.32 -17.40 -0.90
C ARG A 84 -6.95 -16.59 -2.02
N ALA A 85 -7.14 -15.28 -1.84
CA ALA A 85 -7.73 -14.42 -2.85
C ALA A 85 -6.88 -14.41 -4.13
N ILE A 86 -5.58 -14.17 -4.00
CA ILE A 86 -4.63 -14.17 -5.12
C ILE A 86 -4.52 -15.54 -5.76
N SER A 87 -4.46 -16.63 -4.97
CA SER A 87 -4.46 -17.99 -5.52
C SER A 87 -5.71 -18.27 -6.36
N SER A 88 -6.87 -17.81 -5.90
CA SER A 88 -8.14 -17.95 -6.64
C SER A 88 -8.14 -17.12 -7.92
N PHE A 89 -7.59 -15.91 -7.88
CA PHE A 89 -7.45 -15.03 -9.05
C PHE A 89 -6.52 -15.64 -10.10
N LYS A 90 -5.37 -16.17 -9.67
CA LYS A 90 -4.43 -16.88 -10.55
C LYS A 90 -5.07 -18.10 -11.19
N ALA A 91 -5.88 -18.87 -10.46
CA ALA A 91 -6.64 -20.00 -11.00
C ALA A 91 -7.67 -19.57 -12.07
N CYS A 92 -8.17 -18.34 -12.00
CA CYS A 92 -9.05 -17.74 -13.01
C CYS A 92 -8.30 -17.04 -14.15
N GLY A 93 -6.96 -17.17 -14.23
CA GLY A 93 -6.14 -16.60 -15.31
C GLY A 93 -5.67 -15.16 -15.08
N LEU A 94 -5.94 -14.59 -13.90
CA LEU A 94 -5.54 -13.23 -13.57
C LEU A 94 -4.09 -13.20 -13.08
N GLN A 95 -3.28 -12.32 -13.65
CA GLN A 95 -1.86 -12.18 -13.32
C GLN A 95 -1.61 -11.03 -12.34
N CYS A 96 -0.57 -11.15 -11.52
CA CYS A 96 -0.12 -10.10 -10.62
C CYS A 96 1.23 -9.57 -11.07
N VAL A 97 1.46 -8.27 -10.92
CA VAL A 97 2.78 -7.69 -11.20
C VAL A 97 3.83 -8.31 -10.29
N LEU A 98 5.05 -8.44 -10.79
CA LEU A 98 6.16 -9.00 -10.01
C LEU A 98 6.82 -7.87 -9.20
N PRO A 99 6.89 -7.99 -7.86
CA PRO A 99 7.68 -7.07 -7.06
C PRO A 99 9.16 -7.06 -7.46
N PRO A 100 9.93 -6.02 -7.12
CA PRO A 100 11.38 -6.03 -7.31
C PRO A 100 12.01 -7.26 -6.64
N ASP A 101 12.93 -7.94 -7.35
CA ASP A 101 13.57 -9.18 -6.83
C ASP A 101 14.29 -8.96 -5.50
N ALA A 102 14.82 -7.75 -5.30
CA ALA A 102 15.49 -7.33 -4.08
C ALA A 102 14.56 -7.37 -2.85
N TYR A 103 13.24 -7.17 -3.02
CA TYR A 103 12.30 -7.05 -1.92
C TYR A 103 12.33 -8.27 -0.97
N TYR A 104 12.26 -9.49 -1.52
CA TYR A 104 12.32 -10.71 -0.70
C TYR A 104 13.74 -11.12 -0.31
N ALA A 105 14.76 -10.50 -0.90
CA ALA A 105 16.16 -10.75 -0.55
C ALA A 105 16.58 -9.98 0.71
N GLU A 106 15.85 -8.92 1.07
CA GLU A 106 16.09 -8.14 2.28
C GLU A 106 15.87 -8.98 3.54
N LYS A 107 16.89 -9.07 4.40
CA LYS A 107 16.85 -9.87 5.62
C LYS A 107 15.78 -9.38 6.60
N THR A 108 15.57 -8.06 6.68
CA THR A 108 14.50 -7.46 7.48
C THR A 108 13.12 -7.99 7.03
N LYS A 109 12.86 -8.04 5.72
CA LYS A 109 11.60 -8.58 5.19
C LYS A 109 11.44 -10.08 5.44
N GLN A 110 12.52 -10.85 5.34
CA GLN A 110 12.46 -12.27 5.71
C GLN A 110 12.11 -12.48 7.19
N ASN A 111 12.66 -11.65 8.08
CA ASN A 111 12.34 -11.70 9.51
C ASN A 111 10.89 -11.30 9.79
N GLU A 112 10.40 -10.17 9.23
CA GLU A 112 9.01 -9.71 9.39
C GLU A 112 8.00 -10.81 8.97
N ILE A 113 8.27 -11.46 7.83
CA ILE A 113 7.42 -12.54 7.30
C ILE A 113 7.43 -13.75 8.25
N ALA A 114 8.60 -14.13 8.76
CA ALA A 114 8.75 -15.27 9.67
C ALA A 114 8.08 -15.03 11.03
N GLU A 115 8.21 -13.83 11.60
CA GLU A 115 7.60 -13.45 12.88
C GLU A 115 6.07 -13.49 12.84
N LEU A 116 5.49 -13.17 11.69
CA LEU A 116 4.04 -13.26 11.45
C LEU A 116 3.58 -14.67 11.04
N ASN A 117 4.46 -15.67 11.11
CA ASN A 117 4.22 -17.07 10.74
C ASN A 117 3.74 -17.27 9.29
N TYR A 118 4.14 -16.38 8.38
CA TYR A 118 3.93 -16.56 6.95
C TYR A 118 5.15 -17.24 6.30
N SER A 119 4.89 -17.97 5.21
CA SER A 119 5.96 -18.54 4.40
C SER A 119 6.45 -17.51 3.38
N LEU A 120 7.77 -17.25 3.36
CA LEU A 120 8.42 -16.40 2.36
C LEU A 120 8.10 -16.88 0.95
N ASP A 121 8.22 -18.18 0.70
CA ASP A 121 7.93 -18.79 -0.60
C ASP A 121 6.46 -18.63 -0.99
N CYS A 122 5.54 -18.73 -0.02
CA CYS A 122 4.12 -18.51 -0.24
C CYS A 122 3.83 -17.07 -0.67
N LEU A 123 4.38 -16.07 0.03
CA LEU A 123 4.17 -14.66 -0.33
C LEU A 123 4.85 -14.32 -1.66
N LYS A 124 6.08 -14.81 -1.88
CA LYS A 124 6.84 -14.61 -3.11
C LYS A 124 6.16 -15.24 -4.33
N SER A 125 5.72 -16.49 -4.24
CA SER A 125 5.00 -17.18 -5.32
C SER A 125 3.64 -16.53 -5.63
N ASN A 126 3.07 -15.79 -4.68
CA ASN A 126 1.85 -15.02 -4.85
C ASN A 126 2.07 -13.54 -5.17
N ASN A 127 3.31 -13.06 -5.28
CA ASN A 127 3.64 -11.64 -5.54
C ASN A 127 3.05 -10.68 -4.47
N ILE A 128 3.00 -11.12 -3.21
CA ILE A 128 2.42 -10.37 -2.09
C ILE A 128 3.52 -9.65 -1.31
N LEU A 129 3.39 -8.33 -1.17
CA LEU A 129 4.22 -7.50 -0.30
C LEU A 129 3.64 -7.48 1.11
N LEU A 130 4.51 -7.40 2.12
CA LEU A 130 4.18 -7.32 3.55
C LEU A 130 4.90 -6.13 4.21
N GLU A 131 4.14 -5.36 4.97
CA GLU A 131 4.65 -4.34 5.87
C GLU A 131 3.99 -4.53 7.25
N SER A 132 4.77 -4.40 8.31
CA SER A 132 4.34 -4.66 9.68
C SER A 132 5.03 -3.71 10.67
N ASN A 133 4.51 -3.57 11.87
CA ASN A 133 5.11 -2.74 12.93
C ASN A 133 6.48 -3.18 13.43
N HIS A 134 6.95 -4.36 13.03
CA HIS A 134 8.32 -4.82 13.32
C HIS A 134 9.37 -4.24 12.36
N SER A 135 8.94 -3.48 11.34
CA SER A 135 9.85 -2.69 10.49
C SER A 135 10.55 -1.57 11.27
N ASP A 136 10.01 -1.21 12.43
CA ASP A 136 10.44 -0.08 13.26
C ASP A 136 11.16 -0.57 14.53
N ILE A 137 12.37 -1.12 14.38
CA ILE A 137 13.28 -1.22 15.54
C ILE A 137 13.84 0.16 15.92
N ASP A 138 13.73 1.17 15.04
CA ASP A 138 14.06 2.59 15.32
C ASP A 138 13.06 3.60 14.70
N GLY A 139 11.86 3.16 14.30
CA GLY A 139 10.81 4.05 13.79
C GLY A 139 9.98 4.68 14.93
N PRO A 140 9.34 5.85 14.71
CA PRO A 140 8.62 6.55 15.76
C PRO A 140 7.49 5.66 16.31
N LYS A 141 7.50 5.44 17.63
CA LYS A 141 6.50 4.67 18.40
C LYS A 141 5.06 5.25 18.30
N ASP A 142 4.90 6.34 17.59
CA ASP A 142 3.75 7.24 17.59
C ASP A 142 2.70 6.89 16.53
N TRP A 143 2.83 5.79 15.78
CA TRP A 143 1.71 5.28 14.97
C TRP A 143 0.49 4.90 15.82
N CYS A 144 0.71 4.59 17.10
CA CYS A 144 -0.34 4.42 18.11
C CYS A 144 -0.96 5.76 18.55
N ASP A 145 -0.27 6.88 18.37
CA ASP A 145 -0.67 8.21 18.88
C ASP A 145 -1.39 9.08 17.84
N LEU A 146 -1.46 8.63 16.58
CA LEU A 146 -2.43 9.16 15.61
C LEU A 146 -3.87 8.69 15.89
N ASN A 147 -4.08 7.94 16.97
CA ASN A 147 -5.35 7.94 17.70
C ASN A 147 -5.56 9.35 18.29
N PHE A 148 -6.15 10.26 17.51
CA PHE A 148 -6.57 11.57 17.97
C PHE A 148 -7.41 11.44 19.27
N GLY A 149 -6.77 11.73 20.41
CA GLY A 149 -7.44 12.05 21.67
C GLY A 149 -7.88 10.87 22.55
N VAL A 150 -7.02 9.89 22.83
CA VAL A 150 -7.14 9.13 24.09
C VAL A 150 -6.11 9.65 25.08
N SER A 151 -6.33 10.89 25.54
CA SER A 151 -5.65 11.36 26.73
C SER A 151 -6.21 10.62 27.95
N LYS A 152 -5.33 9.89 28.65
CA LYS A 152 -5.48 9.33 30.00
C LYS A 152 -6.48 8.18 30.16
N LEU A 153 -5.98 6.97 30.02
CA LEU A 153 -6.28 5.85 30.92
C LEU A 153 -4.97 5.06 31.11
N GLU A 154 -4.00 5.70 31.76
CA GLU A 154 -2.93 5.01 32.46
C GLU A 154 -3.56 4.38 33.70
N GLU A 155 -3.94 3.11 33.61
CA GLU A 155 -3.89 2.13 34.71
C GLU A 155 -4.57 0.83 34.25
N GLN A 156 -3.81 -0.27 34.29
CA GLN A 156 -4.25 -1.68 34.22
C GLN A 156 -4.56 -2.29 32.84
N VAL A 157 -3.53 -2.54 32.01
CA VAL A 157 -3.58 -3.66 31.05
C VAL A 157 -2.18 -4.30 30.90
N GLU A 158 -1.82 -5.18 31.83
CA GLU A 158 -0.71 -6.14 31.67
C GLU A 158 -1.15 -7.43 30.94
N HIS A 159 -2.17 -7.38 30.07
CA HIS A 159 -2.76 -8.61 29.48
C HIS A 159 -3.08 -8.62 27.98
N MET A 160 -2.51 -7.74 27.16
CA MET A 160 -2.58 -7.89 25.69
C MET A 160 -1.28 -7.46 24.97
N ASN A 161 -0.25 -8.31 25.00
CA ASN A 161 0.95 -8.22 24.17
C ASN A 161 0.69 -8.55 22.67
N ASN A 162 -0.42 -8.09 22.08
CA ASN A 162 -0.68 -8.30 20.66
C ASN A 162 -0.99 -6.97 19.97
N THR A 163 0.03 -6.12 19.88
CA THR A 163 0.02 -4.84 19.16
C THR A 163 0.48 -4.99 17.70
N ASN A 164 0.65 -6.22 17.23
CA ASN A 164 1.16 -6.51 15.90
C ASN A 164 0.12 -6.17 14.83
N TRP A 165 0.37 -5.10 14.07
CA TRP A 165 -0.38 -4.80 12.87
C TRP A 165 0.44 -5.17 11.64
N PHE A 166 -0.27 -5.52 10.56
CA PHE A 166 0.36 -5.69 9.26
C PHE A 166 -0.59 -5.31 8.13
N ILE A 167 0.01 -4.97 7.01
CA ILE A 167 -0.64 -4.72 5.73
C ILE A 167 0.05 -5.57 4.66
N MET A 168 -0.76 -6.31 3.90
CA MET A 168 -0.30 -7.06 2.75
C MET A 168 -0.97 -6.55 1.50
N GLN A 169 -0.20 -6.37 0.42
CA GLN A 169 -0.67 -5.78 -0.83
C GLN A 169 -0.16 -6.55 -2.03
N ALA A 170 -0.99 -6.68 -3.04
CA ALA A 170 -0.63 -7.21 -4.35
C ALA A 170 -1.39 -6.46 -5.44
N PHE A 171 -0.70 -6.11 -6.52
CA PHE A 171 -1.31 -5.48 -7.69
C PHE A 171 -1.48 -6.51 -8.81
N THR A 172 -2.62 -6.43 -9.48
CA THR A 172 -2.84 -7.19 -10.71
C THR A 172 -2.05 -6.56 -11.86
N THR A 173 -1.81 -7.32 -12.92
CA THR A 173 -1.51 -6.70 -14.21
C THR A 173 -2.73 -5.89 -14.67
N PRO A 174 -2.55 -4.90 -15.57
CA PRO A 174 -3.70 -4.20 -16.16
C PRO A 174 -4.68 -5.16 -16.82
N VAL A 175 -5.98 -4.87 -16.67
CA VAL A 175 -7.06 -5.73 -17.17
C VAL A 175 -7.53 -5.38 -18.58
N PHE A 176 -7.11 -4.21 -19.07
CA PHE A 176 -7.36 -3.75 -20.43
C PHE A 176 -6.06 -3.69 -21.25
N LYS A 177 -6.22 -3.74 -22.58
CA LYS A 177 -5.09 -3.71 -23.52
C LYS A 177 -4.30 -2.42 -23.43
N GLU A 178 -4.97 -1.33 -23.12
CA GLU A 178 -4.45 0.04 -23.01
C GLU A 178 -3.59 0.21 -21.75
N LYS A 179 -3.52 -0.81 -20.89
CA LYS A 179 -2.73 -0.83 -19.65
C LYS A 179 -3.05 0.30 -18.67
N THR A 180 -4.32 0.67 -18.57
CA THR A 180 -4.79 1.78 -17.72
C THR A 180 -5.29 1.31 -16.35
N LEU A 181 -6.34 0.49 -16.31
CA LEU A 181 -6.96 0.01 -15.09
C LEU A 181 -6.32 -1.30 -14.61
N PHE A 182 -5.98 -1.37 -13.33
CA PHE A 182 -5.64 -2.60 -12.61
C PHE A 182 -6.33 -2.64 -11.24
N PHE A 183 -6.16 -3.74 -10.50
CA PHE A 183 -6.74 -3.90 -9.18
C PHE A 183 -5.64 -4.09 -8.13
N GLU A 184 -5.94 -3.63 -6.91
CA GLU A 184 -5.17 -3.94 -5.72
C GLU A 184 -5.96 -4.93 -4.87
N ILE A 185 -5.31 -5.99 -4.40
CA ILE A 185 -5.81 -6.81 -3.30
C ILE A 185 -5.02 -6.44 -2.07
N ILE A 186 -5.76 -6.11 -1.01
CA ILE A 186 -5.18 -5.66 0.24
C ILE A 186 -5.74 -6.46 1.41
N GLN A 187 -4.87 -6.88 2.33
CA GLN A 187 -5.27 -7.44 3.61
C GLN A 187 -4.67 -6.60 4.74
N ARG A 188 -5.52 -6.28 5.72
CA ARG A 188 -5.15 -5.47 6.88
C ARG A 188 -5.50 -6.22 8.15
N PHE A 189 -4.52 -6.42 9.00
CA PHE A 189 -4.73 -6.99 10.33
C PHE A 189 -4.75 -5.89 11.40
N GLN A 190 -5.60 -6.07 12.41
CA GLN A 190 -5.99 -5.04 13.39
C GLN A 190 -6.69 -3.82 12.78
N THR A 191 -6.84 -2.75 13.57
CA THR A 191 -7.56 -1.52 13.20
C THR A 191 -6.76 -0.57 12.31
N ILE A 192 -5.69 -1.04 11.66
CA ILE A 192 -4.89 -0.17 10.79
C ILE A 192 -5.71 0.35 9.59
N SER A 193 -5.61 1.65 9.35
CA SER A 193 -6.29 2.35 8.27
C SER A 193 -5.34 3.03 7.26
N GLY A 194 -4.02 3.01 7.49
CA GLY A 194 -2.97 3.61 6.65
C GLY A 194 -2.79 2.93 5.28
N PHE A 195 -1.84 3.35 4.43
CA PHE A 195 -1.75 2.84 3.05
C PHE A 195 -0.61 1.84 2.79
N GLY A 196 0.22 1.55 3.80
CA GLY A 196 1.43 0.74 3.63
C GLY A 196 2.50 1.52 2.89
N ALA A 197 2.97 2.62 3.50
CA ALA A 197 3.89 3.54 2.85
C ALA A 197 5.19 2.86 2.41
N GLY A 198 5.67 1.88 3.20
CA GLY A 198 6.83 1.05 2.86
C GLY A 198 6.60 0.19 1.61
N ASN A 199 5.37 -0.29 1.39
CA ASN A 199 5.02 -1.05 0.19
C ASN A 199 4.84 -0.18 -1.06
N ILE A 200 4.43 1.10 -0.94
CA ILE A 200 4.13 1.97 -2.10
C ILE A 200 5.33 2.04 -3.05
N GLY A 201 6.54 2.21 -2.54
CA GLY A 201 7.75 2.28 -3.38
C GLY A 201 8.03 0.98 -4.15
N ALA A 202 7.79 -0.17 -3.54
CA ALA A 202 7.97 -1.47 -4.20
C ALA A 202 6.88 -1.72 -5.25
N LEU A 203 5.62 -1.37 -4.93
CA LEU A 203 4.48 -1.45 -5.85
C LEU A 203 4.68 -0.54 -7.07
N TRP A 204 5.12 0.70 -6.85
CA TRP A 204 5.43 1.66 -7.91
C TRP A 204 6.46 1.10 -8.90
N ARG A 205 7.57 0.57 -8.39
CA ARG A 205 8.62 -0.07 -9.23
C ARG A 205 8.08 -1.26 -10.00
N ALA A 206 7.23 -2.09 -9.38
CA ALA A 206 6.63 -3.26 -10.01
C ALA A 206 5.76 -2.87 -11.21
N VAL A 207 4.92 -1.84 -11.07
CA VAL A 207 4.07 -1.34 -12.15
C VAL A 207 4.90 -0.67 -13.24
N GLN A 208 5.87 0.17 -12.87
CA GLN A 208 6.78 0.81 -13.82
C GLN A 208 7.50 -0.25 -14.68
N LYS A 209 7.97 -1.35 -14.08
CA LYS A 209 8.58 -2.48 -14.79
C LYS A 209 7.58 -3.17 -15.73
N GLU A 210 6.37 -3.47 -15.28
CA GLU A 210 5.32 -4.12 -16.10
C GLU A 210 4.91 -3.30 -17.32
N LEU A 211 4.87 -1.97 -17.18
CA LEU A 211 4.49 -1.07 -18.28
C LEU A 211 5.58 -0.97 -19.34
N PHE A 212 6.84 -0.84 -18.94
CA PHE A 212 7.92 -0.39 -19.82
C PHE A 212 9.04 -1.42 -20.12
N ASN A 213 9.14 -2.54 -19.39
CA ASN A 213 10.21 -3.54 -19.58
C ASN A 213 9.66 -4.92 -19.99
N LYS A 214 9.12 -5.02 -21.21
CA LYS A 214 8.90 -6.32 -21.89
C LYS A 214 9.87 -6.48 -23.04
#